data_AF-A0A1A9T0L5-F1
#
_entry.id   AF-A0A1A9T0L5-F1
#
_cell.length_a   1.000
_cell.length_b   1.000
_cell.length_c   1.000
_cell.angle_alpha   90.00
_cell.angle_beta   90.00
_cell.angle_gamma   90.00
#
_symmetry.space_group_name_H-M   'P 1'
#
loop_
_entity.id
_entity.type
_entity.pdbx_description
1 polymer ?
#
loop_
_entity_poly.entity_id
_entity_poly.type
_entity_poly.pdbx_seq_one_letter_code
_entity_poly.pdbx_strand_id
1 'polypeptide(L)'
;MSISQGKKIRLIRESAGMGRQAFSDTTGIPKDSLIGYEMERIKPGGEVLSAIAGKWPEYAAYLLTDETDVKQRNPEVESVARELENQKKAS
;
A
#
# COMPACT_ATOMS: atom_id res chain seq x y z
N MET A 1 -18.85 -7.80 -1.94
CA MET A 1 -18.54 -6.81 -3.00
C MET A 1 -17.15 -6.27 -2.70
N SER A 2 -16.21 -6.36 -3.65
CA SER A 2 -14.86 -5.79 -3.49
C SER A 2 -14.91 -4.29 -3.80
N ILE A 3 -14.22 -3.48 -3.00
CA ILE A 3 -14.12 -2.03 -3.19
C ILE A 3 -13.04 -1.77 -4.23
N SER A 4 -13.30 -0.87 -5.19
CA SER A 4 -12.29 -0.53 -6.20
C SER A 4 -11.08 0.19 -5.58
N GLN A 5 -9.91 0.04 -6.20
CA GLN A 5 -8.70 0.74 -5.78
C GLN A 5 -8.92 2.26 -5.66
N GLY A 6 -9.64 2.88 -6.61
CA GLY A 6 -9.97 4.30 -6.58
C GLY A 6 -10.73 4.72 -5.32
N LYS A 7 -11.73 3.91 -4.92
CA LYS A 7 -12.49 4.14 -3.68
C LYS A 7 -11.63 3.95 -2.43
N LYS A 8 -10.74 2.96 -2.41
CA LYS A 8 -9.79 2.77 -1.30
C LYS A 8 -8.84 3.94 -1.14
N ILE A 9 -8.28 4.44 -2.24
CA ILE A 9 -7.40 5.63 -2.27
C ILE A 9 -8.13 6.82 -1.65
N ARG A 10 -9.39 7.04 -2.03
CA ARG A 10 -10.23 8.10 -1.45
C ARG A 10 -10.40 7.94 0.05
N LEU A 11 -10.74 6.73 0.51
CA LEU A 11 -10.96 6.44 1.93
C LEU A 11 -9.69 6.67 2.76
N ILE A 12 -8.52 6.24 2.26
CA ILE A 12 -7.22 6.48 2.90
C ILE A 12 -6.92 7.98 2.99
N ARG A 13 -7.16 8.73 1.91
CA ARG A 13 -6.98 10.19 1.92
C ARG A 13 -7.89 10.86 2.94
N GLU A 14 -9.15 10.46 3.00
CA GLU A 14 -10.14 11.01 3.93
C GLU A 14 -9.83 10.64 5.38
N SER A 15 -9.38 9.41 5.65
CA SER A 15 -8.96 9.00 7.00
C SER A 15 -7.72 9.74 7.48
N ALA A 16 -6.81 10.11 6.56
CA ALA A 16 -5.68 10.97 6.85
C ALA A 16 -6.06 12.46 7.05
N GLY A 17 -7.34 12.83 6.89
CA GLY A 17 -7.81 14.21 7.00
C GLY A 17 -7.31 15.12 5.88
N MET A 18 -6.92 14.56 4.73
CA MET A 18 -6.24 15.30 3.68
C MET A 18 -7.18 15.70 2.53
N GLY A 19 -7.01 16.94 2.06
CA GLY A 19 -7.49 17.34 0.73
C GLY A 19 -6.66 16.71 -0.39
N ARG A 20 -7.18 16.72 -1.62
CA ARG A 20 -6.47 16.14 -2.79
C ARG A 20 -5.12 16.79 -3.09
N GLN A 21 -4.98 18.09 -2.82
CA GLN A 21 -3.71 18.78 -3.01
C GLN A 21 -2.66 18.28 -2.01
N ALA A 22 -2.95 18.32 -0.72
CA ALA A 22 -2.03 17.84 0.32
C ALA A 22 -1.66 16.36 0.12
N PHE A 23 -2.62 15.54 -0.30
CA PHE A 23 -2.35 14.13 -0.61
C PHE A 23 -1.44 13.97 -1.84
N SER A 24 -1.66 14.78 -2.89
CA SER A 24 -0.81 14.85 -4.08
C SER A 24 0.63 15.23 -3.70
N ASP A 25 0.79 16.28 -2.90
CA ASP A 25 2.11 16.76 -2.46
C ASP A 25 2.82 15.71 -1.58
N THR A 26 2.07 14.98 -0.74
CA THR A 26 2.62 13.94 0.15
C THR A 26 3.07 12.69 -0.59
N THR A 27 2.32 12.28 -1.60
CA THR A 27 2.55 11.02 -2.34
C THR A 27 3.34 11.20 -3.63
N GLY A 28 3.43 12.43 -4.15
CA GLY A 28 3.98 12.72 -5.47
C GLY A 28 3.03 12.36 -6.62
N ILE A 29 1.82 11.85 -6.34
CA ILE A 29 0.83 11.51 -7.38
C ILE A 29 0.22 12.81 -7.91
N PRO A 30 0.20 13.06 -9.23
CA PRO A 30 -0.42 14.26 -9.77
C PRO A 30 -1.90 14.36 -9.38
N LYS A 31 -2.33 15.55 -8.95
CA LYS A 31 -3.70 15.80 -8.47
C LYS A 31 -4.78 15.41 -9.47
N ASP A 32 -4.59 15.68 -10.76
CA ASP A 32 -5.56 15.32 -11.80
C ASP A 32 -5.66 13.80 -11.98
N SER A 33 -4.53 13.09 -11.88
CA SER A 33 -4.50 11.63 -11.84
C SER A 33 -5.22 11.09 -10.62
N LEU A 34 -4.98 11.67 -9.44
CA LEU A 34 -5.69 11.33 -8.20
C LEU A 34 -7.21 11.48 -8.34
N ILE A 35 -7.67 12.58 -8.93
CA ILE A 35 -9.10 12.78 -9.25
C ILE A 35 -9.61 11.68 -10.18
N GLY A 36 -8.86 11.37 -11.25
CA GLY A 36 -9.21 10.31 -12.19
C GLY A 36 -9.33 8.93 -11.52
N TYR A 37 -8.42 8.60 -10.61
CA TYR A 37 -8.44 7.35 -9.85
C TYR A 37 -9.64 7.30 -8.90
N GLU A 38 -9.85 8.32 -8.08
CA GLU A 38 -10.95 8.36 -7.11
C GLU A 38 -12.34 8.36 -7.75
N MET A 39 -12.45 8.90 -8.97
CA MET A 39 -13.68 8.89 -9.78
C MET A 39 -13.83 7.62 -10.62
N GLU A 40 -12.93 6.64 -10.47
CA GLU A 40 -12.93 5.38 -11.23
C GLU A 40 -12.83 5.57 -12.76
N ARG A 41 -12.33 6.73 -13.22
CA ARG A 41 -12.14 7.06 -14.65
C ARG A 41 -10.86 6.46 -15.21
N ILE A 42 -9.85 6.30 -14.36
CA ILE A 42 -8.53 5.74 -14.69
C ILE A 42 -8.19 4.71 -13.63
N LYS A 43 -7.54 3.62 -14.02
CA LYS A 43 -7.05 2.61 -13.08
C LYS A 43 -5.69 3.03 -12.51
N PRO A 44 -5.49 3.04 -11.18
CA PRO A 44 -4.16 3.29 -10.61
C PRO A 44 -3.21 2.13 -10.94
N GLY A 45 -1.99 2.48 -11.36
CA GLY A 45 -0.91 1.52 -11.61
C GLY A 45 -0.18 1.10 -10.33
N GLY A 46 0.74 0.13 -10.45
CA GLY A 46 1.51 -0.38 -9.31
C GLY A 46 2.34 0.70 -8.59
N GLU A 47 2.92 1.65 -9.33
CA GLU A 47 3.68 2.77 -8.75
C GLU A 47 2.83 3.66 -7.86
N VAL A 48 1.60 3.97 -8.29
CA VAL A 48 0.63 4.76 -7.51
C VAL A 48 0.26 4.04 -6.21
N LEU A 49 -0.05 2.74 -6.30
CA LEU A 49 -0.41 1.94 -5.13
C LEU A 49 0.77 1.82 -4.15
N SER A 50 1.98 1.64 -4.68
CA SER A 50 3.21 1.56 -3.88
C SER A 50 3.55 2.89 -3.20
N ALA A 51 3.37 4.02 -3.89
CA ALA A 51 3.58 5.34 -3.32
C ALA A 51 2.64 5.60 -2.12
N ILE A 52 1.38 5.19 -2.23
CA ILE A 52 0.41 5.30 -1.13
C ILE A 52 0.77 4.34 0.01
N ALA A 53 1.03 3.06 -0.30
CA ALA A 53 1.43 2.07 0.70
C ALA A 53 2.73 2.45 1.42
N GLY A 54 3.65 3.16 0.76
CA GLY A 54 4.88 3.65 1.39
C GLY A 54 4.64 4.80 2.38
N LYS A 55 3.57 5.58 2.21
CA LYS A 55 3.18 6.66 3.14
C LYS A 55 2.28 6.19 4.25
N TRP A 56 1.44 5.19 3.98
CA TRP A 56 0.55 4.54 4.94
C TRP A 56 0.66 3.01 4.86
N PRO A 57 1.74 2.41 5.39
CA PRO A 57 1.97 0.97 5.36
C PRO A 57 0.87 0.16 6.04
N GLU A 58 0.17 0.74 7.01
CA GLU A 58 -0.97 0.15 7.71
C GLU A 58 -2.15 -0.16 6.78
N TYR A 59 -2.27 0.52 5.64
CA TYR A 59 -3.33 0.28 4.66
C TYR A 59 -2.89 -0.59 3.48
N ALA A 60 -1.64 -1.07 3.43
CA ALA A 60 -1.10 -1.75 2.24
C ALA A 60 -1.89 -3.00 1.84
N ALA A 61 -2.22 -3.87 2.80
CA ALA A 61 -3.01 -5.08 2.53
C ALA A 61 -4.45 -4.75 2.18
N TYR A 62 -5.09 -3.83 2.91
CA TYR A 62 -6.44 -3.39 2.58
C TYR A 62 -6.49 -2.84 1.14
N LEU A 63 -5.54 -1.98 0.80
CA LEU A 63 -5.39 -1.40 -0.54
C LEU A 63 -5.29 -2.51 -1.59
N LEU A 64 -4.35 -3.44 -1.43
CA LEU A 64 -4.03 -4.42 -2.48
C LEU A 64 -4.96 -5.64 -2.54
N THR A 65 -5.45 -6.13 -1.40
CA THR A 65 -6.10 -7.45 -1.29
C THR A 65 -7.49 -7.43 -0.62
N ASP A 66 -7.98 -6.26 -0.19
CA ASP A 66 -9.19 -6.13 0.66
C ASP A 66 -9.04 -6.71 2.09
N GLU A 67 -7.86 -7.23 2.45
CA GLU A 67 -7.62 -7.80 3.78
C GLU A 67 -7.25 -6.74 4.80
N THR A 68 -7.85 -6.81 5.98
CA THR A 68 -7.58 -5.90 7.10
C THR A 68 -6.86 -6.57 8.26
N ASP A 69 -6.85 -7.90 8.31
CA ASP A 69 -6.15 -8.69 9.34
C ASP A 69 -5.03 -9.51 8.68
N VAL A 70 -3.85 -8.89 8.61
CA VAL A 70 -2.66 -9.48 7.98
C VAL A 70 -1.45 -9.31 8.88
N LYS A 71 -0.72 -10.40 9.06
CA LYS A 71 0.60 -10.36 9.68
C LYS A 71 1.66 -10.16 8.59
N GLN A 72 2.22 -8.95 8.52
CA GLN A 72 3.31 -8.66 7.58
C GLN A 72 4.55 -9.52 7.91
N ARG A 73 5.17 -10.03 6.85
CA ARG A 73 6.28 -10.99 6.88
C ARG A 73 7.35 -10.48 5.90
N ASN A 74 8.62 -10.61 6.24
CA ASN A 74 9.72 -10.30 5.34
C ASN A 74 10.43 -11.62 4.97
N PRO A 75 10.19 -12.16 3.77
CA PRO A 75 10.80 -13.41 3.32
C PRO A 75 12.33 -13.39 3.32
N GLU A 76 12.97 -12.25 3.05
CA GLU A 76 14.43 -12.13 3.03
C GLU A 76 15.03 -12.27 4.43
N VAL A 77 14.38 -11.68 5.44
CA VAL A 77 14.80 -11.83 6.84
C VAL A 77 14.55 -13.27 7.32
N GLU A 78 13.42 -13.84 6.94
CA GLU A 78 13.08 -15.23 7.28
C GLU A 78 14.03 -16.25 6.67
N SER A 79 14.47 -16.03 5.42
CA SER A 79 15.44 -16.92 4.77
C SER A 79 16.80 -16.86 5.46
N VAL A 80 17.30 -15.65 5.78
CA VAL A 80 18.57 -15.48 6.50
C VAL A 80 18.52 -16.15 7.88
N ALA A 81 17.41 -15.99 8.62
CA ALA A 81 17.25 -16.63 9.92
C ALA A 81 17.31 -18.17 9.82
N ARG A 82 16.66 -18.76 8.81
CA ARG A 82 16.67 -20.21 8.56
C ARG A 82 18.06 -20.71 8.19
N GLU A 83 18.81 -19.97 7.38
CA GLU A 83 20.17 -20.33 7.00
C GLU A 83 21.12 -20.36 8.20
N LEU A 84 21.05 -19.34 9.06
CA LEU A 84 21.85 -19.27 10.30
C LEU A 84 21.50 -20.40 11.27
N GLU A 85 20.22 -20.75 11.39
CA GLU A 85 19.79 -21.88 12.21
C GLU A 85 20.33 -23.21 11.69
N ASN A 86 20.32 -23.40 10.37
CA ASN A 86 20.86 -24.61 9.74
C ASN A 86 22.39 -24.72 9.93
N GLN A 87 23.11 -23.61 9.86
CA GLN A 87 24.57 -23.58 10.12
C GLN A 87 24.89 -23.96 11.58
N LYS A 88 24.10 -23.47 12.55
CA LYS A 88 24.26 -23.83 13.97
C LYS A 88 23.95 -25.29 14.28
N LYS A 89 23.03 -25.92 13.54
CA LYS A 89 22.70 -27.36 13.71
C LYS A 89 23.72 -28.28 13.04
N ALA A 90 24.53 -27.75 12.11
CA ALA A 90 25.56 -28.49 11.39
C ALA A 90 26.96 -28.38 12.03
N SER A 91 27.11 -27.56 13.07
CA SER A 91 28.34 -27.41 13.88
C SER A 91 28.19 -28.13 15.22
#